data_AF-A7T174-F1
#
_entry.id   AF-A7T174-F1
#
_cell.length_a   1.000
_cell.length_b   1.000
_cell.length_c   1.000
_cell.angle_alpha   90.00
_cell.angle_beta   90.00
_cell.angle_gamma   90.00
#
_symmetry.space_group_name_H-M   'P 1'
#
loop_
_entity.id
_entity.type
_entity.pdbx_description
1 polymer ?
#
loop_
_entity_poly.entity_id
_entity_poly.type
_entity_poly.pdbx_seq_one_letter_code
_entity_poly.pdbx_strand_id
1 'polypeptide(L)'
;DLPAMIQRIASFLELRPNADLMAQVAQQTTFSAMRDRPSFDHSWFGQKPGRKFEFLWKGKVGSWKDFFTEEQNRRFDRKFKQEMAGTGFDLSYFD
;
A
#
# COMPACT_ATOMS: atom_id res chain seq x y z
N ASP A 1 -9.97 3.52 -3.40
CA ASP A 1 -10.27 4.92 -3.74
C ASP A 1 -9.56 5.86 -2.78
N LEU A 2 -8.78 6.83 -3.28
CA LEU A 2 -7.92 7.69 -2.45
C LEU A 2 -8.73 8.83 -1.78
N PRO A 3 -9.54 9.63 -2.50
CA PRO A 3 -10.43 10.62 -1.89
C PRO A 3 -11.32 10.08 -0.77
N ALA A 4 -11.98 8.93 -0.98
CA ALA A 4 -12.83 8.33 0.06
C ALA A 4 -12.05 7.96 1.33
N MET A 5 -10.82 7.46 1.19
CA MET A 5 -9.98 7.15 2.35
C MET A 5 -9.50 8.41 3.06
N ILE A 6 -9.13 9.47 2.34
CA ILE A 6 -8.78 10.75 2.94
C ILE A 6 -9.97 11.31 3.72
N GLN A 7 -11.18 11.23 3.17
CA GLN A 7 -12.39 11.68 3.85
C GLN A 7 -12.67 10.87 5.12
N ARG A 8 -12.44 9.56 5.06
CA ARG A 8 -12.59 8.67 6.23
C ARG A 8 -11.59 9.02 7.33
N ILE A 9 -10.34 9.29 6.98
CA ILE A 9 -9.30 9.71 7.95
C ILE A 9 -9.65 11.08 8.53
N ALA A 10 -10.06 12.05 7.70
CA ALA A 10 -10.49 13.36 8.19
C ALA A 10 -11.66 13.24 9.18
N SER A 11 -12.65 12.40 8.86
CA SER A 11 -13.80 12.14 9.75
C SER A 11 -13.38 11.48 11.05
N PHE A 12 -12.44 10.52 11.01
CA PHE A 12 -11.88 9.87 12.20
C PHE A 12 -11.13 10.85 13.11
N LEU A 13 -10.47 11.84 12.52
CA LEU A 13 -9.76 12.91 13.24
C LEU A 13 -10.67 14.10 13.59
N GLU A 14 -11.98 14.01 13.33
CA GLU A 14 -12.96 15.09 13.56
C GLU A 14 -12.65 16.39 12.80
N LEU A 15 -11.94 16.29 11.67
CA LEU A 15 -11.59 17.41 10.81
C LEU A 15 -12.65 17.65 9.74
N ARG A 16 -12.86 18.92 9.37
CA ARG A 16 -13.73 19.35 8.27
C ARG A 16 -12.91 20.05 7.17
N PRO A 17 -12.11 19.31 6.39
CA PRO A 17 -11.32 19.91 5.32
C PRO A 17 -12.24 20.44 4.21
N ASN A 18 -11.85 21.56 3.60
CA ASN A 18 -12.51 22.06 2.39
C ASN A 18 -12.09 21.23 1.16
N ALA A 19 -12.78 21.43 0.03
CA ALA A 19 -12.52 20.70 -1.20
C ALA A 19 -11.08 20.89 -1.71
N ASP A 20 -10.53 22.10 -1.59
CA ASP A 20 -9.17 22.43 -2.04
C ASP A 20 -8.11 21.67 -1.23
N LEU A 21 -8.26 21.63 0.09
CA LEU A 21 -7.36 20.88 0.97
C LEU A 21 -7.45 19.37 0.69
N MET A 22 -8.66 18.85 0.46
CA MET A 22 -8.86 17.45 0.09
C MET A 22 -8.15 17.11 -1.23
N ALA A 23 -8.28 17.97 -2.24
CA ALA A 23 -7.62 17.79 -3.53
C ALA A 23 -6.10 17.90 -3.40
N GLN A 24 -5.60 18.86 -2.62
CA GLN A 24 -4.18 19.05 -2.37
C GLN A 24 -3.58 17.82 -1.66
N VAL A 25 -4.23 17.32 -0.61
CA VAL A 25 -3.79 16.10 0.09
C VAL A 25 -3.77 14.94 -0.89
N ALA A 26 -4.86 14.70 -1.62
CA ALA A 26 -4.94 13.61 -2.59
C ALA A 26 -3.79 13.66 -3.61
N GLN A 27 -3.51 14.83 -4.19
CA GLN A 27 -2.42 15.02 -5.14
C GLN A 27 -1.05 14.72 -4.51
N GLN A 28 -0.79 15.27 -3.32
CA GLN A 28 0.49 15.13 -2.62
C GLN A 28 0.73 13.71 -2.07
N THR A 29 -0.33 12.94 -1.84
CA THR A 29 -0.27 11.54 -1.38
C THR A 29 -0.37 10.53 -2.52
N THR A 30 -0.33 10.97 -3.78
CA THR A 30 -0.19 10.02 -4.89
C THR A 30 1.17 9.32 -4.83
N PHE A 31 1.24 8.09 -5.34
CA PHE A 31 2.48 7.31 -5.31
C PHE A 31 3.64 8.04 -6.04
N SER A 32 3.37 8.68 -7.18
CA SER A 32 4.36 9.48 -7.90
C SER A 32 4.81 10.70 -7.10
N ALA A 33 3.87 11.48 -6.54
CA ALA A 33 4.22 12.66 -5.75
C ALA A 33 5.03 12.31 -4.50
N MET A 34 4.74 11.17 -3.86
CA MET A 34 5.54 10.68 -2.74
C MET A 34 6.92 10.19 -3.18
N ARG A 35 7.02 9.49 -4.32
CA ARG A 35 8.29 8.97 -4.86
C ARG A 35 9.29 10.07 -5.19
N ASP A 36 8.81 11.21 -5.69
CA ASP A 36 9.67 12.32 -6.10
C ASP A 36 10.06 13.24 -4.92
N ARG A 37 9.47 13.04 -3.74
CA ARG A 37 9.72 13.84 -2.54
C ARG A 37 10.92 13.30 -1.74
N PRO A 38 11.98 14.11 -1.50
CA PRO A 38 13.15 13.68 -0.72
C PRO A 38 12.81 13.24 0.71
N SER A 39 11.72 13.77 1.29
CA SER A 39 11.27 13.39 2.64
C SER A 39 10.85 11.92 2.76
N PHE A 40 10.54 11.25 1.65
CA PHE A 40 10.21 9.83 1.58
C PHE A 40 11.35 8.97 1.02
N ASP A 41 12.51 9.58 0.69
CA ASP A 41 13.70 8.82 0.34
C ASP A 41 14.33 8.24 1.61
N HIS A 42 13.97 7.00 1.86
CA HIS A 42 14.47 6.18 2.96
C HIS A 42 15.50 5.16 2.47
N SER A 43 16.22 5.46 1.38
CA SER A 43 17.23 4.57 0.81
C SER A 43 18.30 4.13 1.82
N TRP A 44 18.64 5.01 2.77
CA TRP A 44 19.63 4.77 3.82
C TRP A 44 19.37 3.52 4.67
N PHE A 45 18.11 3.10 4.86
CA PHE A 45 17.79 1.89 5.63
C PHE A 45 18.24 0.59 4.96
N GLY A 46 18.32 0.57 3.64
CA GLY A 46 18.49 -0.65 2.85
C GLY A 46 19.72 -0.66 1.96
N GLN A 47 20.59 0.34 2.06
CA GLN A 47 21.82 0.39 1.29
C GLN A 47 22.72 -0.80 1.62
N LYS A 48 22.94 -1.66 0.62
CA LYS A 48 23.92 -2.74 0.66
C LYS A 48 24.90 -2.55 -0.50
N PRO A 49 26.20 -2.86 -0.32
CA PRO A 49 27.16 -2.79 -1.40
C PRO A 49 26.66 -3.54 -2.63
N GLY A 50 26.62 -2.87 -3.79
CA GLY A 50 26.18 -3.45 -5.06
C GLY A 50 24.66 -3.59 -5.26
N ARG A 51 23.82 -3.09 -4.35
CA ARG A 51 22.35 -3.17 -4.49
C ARG A 51 21.69 -1.80 -4.28
N LYS A 52 21.04 -1.30 -5.33
CA LYS A 52 20.14 -0.16 -5.22
C LYS A 52 18.90 -0.57 -4.43
N PHE A 53 18.57 0.18 -3.39
CA PHE A 53 17.36 -0.02 -2.59
C PHE A 53 16.39 1.14 -2.86
N GLU A 54 15.19 0.81 -3.33
CA GLU A 54 14.12 1.78 -3.54
C GLU A 54 13.05 1.54 -2.47
N PHE A 55 12.87 2.51 -1.56
CA PHE A 55 11.86 2.40 -0.51
C PHE A 55 10.44 2.40 -1.09
N LEU A 56 10.17 3.31 -2.03
CA LEU A 56 8.94 3.35 -2.81
C LEU A 56 9.16 2.65 -4.16
N TRP A 57 8.80 1.37 -4.23
CA TRP A 57 9.12 0.53 -5.39
C TRP A 57 8.07 0.59 -6.52
N LYS A 58 7.08 -0.32 -6.54
CA LYS A 58 6.06 -0.42 -7.61
C LYS A 58 4.75 0.29 -7.30
N GLY A 59 4.36 0.41 -6.03
CA GLY A 59 3.10 1.06 -5.63
C GLY A 59 1.83 0.43 -6.21
N LYS A 60 1.88 -0.86 -6.59
CA LYS A 60 0.80 -1.55 -7.30
C LYS A 60 0.34 -2.80 -6.53
N VAL A 61 -0.97 -2.95 -6.42
CA VAL A 61 -1.60 -4.16 -5.87
C VAL A 61 -1.40 -5.34 -6.82
N GLY A 62 -1.10 -6.51 -6.27
CA GLY A 62 -0.96 -7.75 -7.04
C GLY A 62 0.44 -8.01 -7.62
N SER A 63 1.45 -7.18 -7.32
CA SER A 63 2.83 -7.43 -7.76
C SER A 63 3.42 -8.76 -7.26
N TRP A 64 2.82 -9.39 -6.25
CA TRP A 64 3.22 -10.73 -5.79
C TRP A 64 3.01 -11.81 -6.87
N LYS A 65 2.05 -11.61 -7.80
CA LYS A 65 1.78 -12.54 -8.92
C LYS A 65 2.99 -12.70 -9.86
N ASP A 66 3.87 -11.69 -9.92
CA ASP A 66 5.11 -11.74 -10.72
C ASP A 66 6.18 -12.68 -10.11
N PHE A 67 6.04 -13.05 -8.82
CA PHE A 67 7.07 -13.77 -8.06
C PHE A 67 6.66 -15.18 -7.65
N PHE A 68 5.35 -15.43 -7.52
CA PHE A 68 4.84 -16.71 -7.07
C PHE A 68 4.59 -17.63 -8.26
N THR A 69 5.05 -18.88 -8.16
CA THR A 69 4.55 -19.94 -9.04
C THR A 69 3.12 -20.31 -8.65
N GLU A 70 2.36 -20.91 -9.56
CA GLU A 70 1.00 -21.37 -9.27
C GLU A 70 0.94 -22.37 -8.11
N GLU A 71 1.98 -23.19 -7.94
CA GLU A 71 2.08 -24.14 -6.83
C GLU A 71 2.29 -23.41 -5.50
N GLN A 72 3.20 -22.43 -5.47
CA GLN A 72 3.45 -21.61 -4.29
C GLN A 72 2.21 -20.82 -3.89
N ASN A 73 1.49 -20.27 -4.88
CA ASN A 73 0.26 -19.54 -4.62
C ASN A 73 -0.82 -20.44 -4.00
N ARG A 74 -1.07 -21.62 -4.60
CA ARG A 74 -2.02 -22.61 -4.05
C ARG A 74 -1.65 -23.05 -2.63
N ARG A 75 -0.36 -23.20 -2.34
CA ARG A 75 0.12 -23.54 -0.99
C ARG A 75 -0.13 -22.39 -0.01
N PHE A 76 0.12 -21.15 -0.42
CA PHE A 76 -0.12 -19.96 0.38
C PHE A 76 -1.62 -19.81 0.70
N ASP A 77 -2.49 -19.91 -0.31
CA ASP A 77 -3.95 -19.78 -0.16
C ASP A 77 -4.52 -20.79 0.84
N ARG A 78 -4.07 -22.05 0.78
CA ARG A 78 -4.49 -23.09 1.74
C ARG A 78 -4.10 -22.72 3.17
N LYS A 79 -2.84 -22.31 3.37
CA LYS A 79 -2.36 -21.94 4.70
C LYS A 79 -3.09 -20.70 5.20
N PHE A 80 -3.25 -19.69 4.36
CA PHE A 80 -3.95 -18.46 4.71
C PHE A 80 -5.38 -18.73 5.18
N LYS A 81 -6.14 -19.55 4.45
CA LYS A 81 -7.50 -19.95 4.84
C LYS A 81 -7.56 -20.68 6.18
N GLN A 82 -6.57 -21.54 6.46
CA GLN A 82 -6.49 -22.25 7.74
C GLN A 82 -6.24 -21.30 8.91
N GLU A 83 -5.28 -20.38 8.77
CA GLU A 83 -4.88 -19.46 9.85
C GLU A 83 -5.94 -18.37 10.11
N MET A 84 -6.68 -17.97 9.08
CA MET A 84 -7.69 -16.89 9.20
C MET A 84 -9.10 -17.41 9.49
N ALA A 85 -9.30 -18.73 9.51
CA ALA A 85 -10.59 -19.33 9.82
C ALA A 85 -11.10 -18.87 11.20
N GLY A 86 -12.34 -18.38 11.25
CA GLY A 86 -12.98 -17.94 12.50
C GLY A 86 -12.59 -16.55 13.00
N THR A 87 -11.69 -15.84 12.32
CA THR A 87 -11.31 -14.46 12.70
C THR A 87 -12.29 -13.40 12.19
N GLY A 88 -13.18 -13.76 11.28
CA GLY A 88 -14.02 -12.80 10.54
C GLY A 88 -13.25 -11.94 9.53
N PHE A 89 -11.97 -12.20 9.33
CA PHE A 89 -11.13 -11.51 8.37
C PHE A 89 -11.35 -12.07 6.96
N ASP A 90 -11.63 -11.18 6.01
CA ASP A 90 -11.81 -11.49 4.61
C ASP A 90 -10.86 -10.62 3.75
N LEU A 91 -10.19 -11.26 2.80
CA LEU A 91 -9.24 -10.63 1.87
C LEU A 91 -9.82 -10.38 0.47
N SER A 92 -11.15 -10.44 0.31
CA SER A 92 -11.88 -10.17 -0.95
C SER A 92 -11.52 -8.87 -1.69
N TYR A 93 -10.70 -8.00 -1.10
CA TYR A 93 -10.10 -6.84 -1.75
C TYR A 93 -9.04 -7.18 -2.83
N PHE A 94 -8.54 -8.42 -2.89
CA PHE A 94 -7.43 -8.81 -3.77
C PHE A 94 -7.78 -9.78 -4.91
N ASP A 95 -9.05 -10.16 -5.03
CA ASP A 95 -9.58 -10.98 -6.12
C ASP A 95 -9.82 -10.15 -7.40
#